data_AF-A0A846Z107-F1
#
_entry.id   AF-A0A846Z107-F1
#
_cell.length_a   1.000
_cell.length_b   1.000
_cell.length_c   1.000
_cell.angle_alpha   90.00
_cell.angle_beta   90.00
_cell.angle_gamma   90.00
#
_symmetry.space_group_name_H-M   'P 1'
#
loop_
_entity.id
_entity.type
_entity.pdbx_description
1 polymer ?
#
loop_
_entity_poly.entity_id
_entity_poly.type
_entity_poly.pdbx_seq_one_letter_code
_entity_poly.pdbx_strand_id
1 'polypeptide(L)'
;MSAEPLEPSVPFSGPAYGIPRTIKGISERLPEEKRALFIEQVTTAEVGADLDEVMLVWWGQAVLAQDPSREKRLADARAGRDLVPLSEVQRRLERRDGAG
;
A
#
# COMPACT_ATOMS: atom_id res chain seq x y z
N MET A 1 39.02 25.43 12.40
CA MET A 1 38.47 24.10 12.06
C MET A 1 36.98 24.27 11.88
N SER A 2 36.48 24.14 10.65
CA SER A 2 35.04 24.21 10.35
C SER A 2 34.49 22.78 10.36
N ALA A 3 33.46 22.53 11.15
CA ALA A 3 32.68 21.30 11.07
C ALA A 3 31.57 21.52 10.04
N GLU A 4 31.62 20.83 8.90
CA GLU A 4 30.45 20.73 8.02
C GLU A 4 29.35 19.94 8.76
N PRO A 5 28.07 20.34 8.64
CA PRO A 5 26.97 19.53 9.14
C PRO A 5 26.96 18.19 8.40
N LEU A 6 27.14 17.10 9.13
CA LEU A 6 26.84 15.76 8.63
C LEU A 6 25.33 15.71 8.38
N GLU A 7 24.90 15.79 7.11
CA GLU A 7 23.52 15.47 6.76
C GLU A 7 23.20 14.07 7.29
N PRO A 8 22.10 13.89 8.04
CA PRO A 8 21.78 12.59 8.59
C PRO A 8 21.50 11.62 7.45
N SER A 9 22.37 10.63 7.35
CA SER A 9 22.20 9.48 6.46
C SER A 9 21.06 8.59 6.98
N VAL A 10 20.12 8.31 6.06
CA VAL A 10 19.25 7.11 5.90
C VAL A 10 18.11 6.88 6.93
N PRO A 11 17.02 6.10 6.65
CA PRO A 11 16.95 4.97 5.71
C PRO A 11 15.62 4.69 4.97
N PHE A 12 15.69 4.02 3.81
CA PHE A 12 15.12 2.67 3.57
C PHE A 12 15.26 2.31 2.09
N SER A 13 16.28 1.52 1.74
CA SER A 13 16.34 0.83 0.45
C SER A 13 15.84 -0.61 0.65
N GLY A 14 14.55 -0.72 1.00
CA GLY A 14 13.74 -1.92 0.73
C GLY A 14 13.13 -1.79 -0.68
N PRO A 15 12.48 -2.83 -1.24
CA PRO A 15 11.96 -2.79 -2.61
C PRO A 15 11.19 -1.49 -2.85
N ALA A 16 11.68 -0.74 -3.85
CA ALA A 16 11.67 0.71 -3.89
C ALA A 16 10.27 1.34 -3.89
N TYR A 17 10.04 2.19 -2.88
CA TYR A 17 8.98 3.19 -2.72
C TYR A 17 7.54 2.67 -2.83
N GLY A 18 7.08 1.99 -1.77
CA GLY A 18 5.66 1.81 -1.52
C GLY A 18 4.92 3.15 -1.60
N ILE A 19 3.67 3.11 -2.05
CA ILE A 19 2.81 4.29 -2.12
C ILE A 19 2.82 4.97 -0.75
N PRO A 20 3.22 6.25 -0.64
CA PRO A 20 3.13 6.95 0.63
C PRO A 20 1.70 6.92 1.13
N ARG A 21 1.48 6.54 2.39
CA ARG A 21 0.15 6.51 3.03
C ARG A 21 -0.30 7.93 3.42
N THR A 22 -0.23 8.84 2.46
CA THR A 22 -0.74 10.20 2.56
C THR A 22 -1.86 10.38 1.55
N ILE A 23 -2.77 11.33 1.79
CA ILE A 23 -3.88 11.62 0.88
C ILE A 23 -3.34 11.93 -0.53
N LYS A 24 -2.28 12.74 -0.64
CA LYS A 24 -1.63 13.03 -1.92
C LYS A 24 -0.99 11.79 -2.54
N GLY A 25 -0.24 11.02 -1.74
CA GLY A 25 0.46 9.83 -2.22
C GLY A 25 -0.48 8.79 -2.80
N ILE A 26 -1.60 8.51 -2.13
CA ILE A 26 -2.63 7.57 -2.59
C ILE A 26 -3.36 8.12 -3.81
N SER A 27 -3.84 9.37 -3.76
CA SER A 27 -4.64 9.96 -4.85
C SER A 27 -3.88 9.99 -6.19
N GLU A 28 -2.57 10.28 -6.18
CA GLU A 28 -1.73 10.30 -7.39
C GLU A 28 -1.58 8.94 -8.07
N ARG A 29 -1.70 7.81 -7.33
CA ARG A 29 -1.61 6.45 -7.90
C ARG A 29 -2.96 5.84 -8.24
N LEU A 30 -4.07 6.52 -7.95
CA LEU A 30 -5.40 6.06 -8.33
C LEU A 30 -5.76 6.50 -9.76
N PRO A 31 -6.47 5.66 -10.52
CA PRO A 31 -7.20 6.09 -11.71
C PRO A 31 -8.12 7.27 -11.41
N GLU A 32 -8.39 8.10 -12.41
CA GLU A 32 -9.16 9.34 -12.26
C GLU A 32 -10.54 9.10 -11.63
N GLU A 33 -11.24 8.05 -12.06
CA GLU A 33 -12.58 7.70 -11.60
C GLU A 33 -12.60 7.33 -10.11
N LYS A 34 -11.50 6.74 -9.63
CA LYS A 34 -11.32 6.33 -8.24
C LYS A 34 -10.83 7.46 -7.34
N ARG A 35 -10.15 8.45 -7.91
CA ARG A 35 -9.61 9.58 -7.16
C ARG A 35 -10.71 10.41 -6.51
N ALA A 36 -11.80 10.68 -7.24
CA ALA A 36 -12.92 11.46 -6.71
C ALA A 36 -13.57 10.80 -5.48
N LEU A 37 -13.86 9.49 -5.57
CA LEU A 37 -14.44 8.70 -4.48
C LEU A 37 -13.52 8.65 -3.26
N PHE A 38 -12.20 8.52 -3.47
CA PHE A 38 -11.24 8.54 -2.37
C PHE A 38 -11.25 9.88 -1.63
N ILE A 39 -11.23 10.99 -2.37
CA ILE A 39 -11.26 12.33 -1.76
C ILE A 39 -12.57 12.53 -0.99
N GLU A 40 -13.71 12.15 -1.56
CA GLU A 40 -15.01 12.22 -0.88
C GLU A 40 -14.99 11.48 0.47
N GLN A 41 -14.54 10.22 0.49
CA GLN A 41 -14.49 9.41 1.70
C GLN A 41 -13.54 9.97 2.75
N VAL A 42 -12.34 10.43 2.35
CA VAL A 42 -11.39 11.05 3.28
C VAL A 42 -11.95 12.34 3.89
N THR A 43 -12.70 13.12 3.11
CA THR A 43 -13.27 14.40 3.60
C THR A 43 -14.51 14.22 4.48
N THR A 44 -15.12 13.03 4.47
CA THR A 44 -16.35 12.74 5.21
C THR A 44 -16.12 11.83 6.42
N ALA A 45 -14.99 11.12 6.46
CA ALA A 45 -14.64 10.23 7.56
C ALA A 45 -14.35 10.97 8.87
N GLU A 46 -14.74 10.35 9.98
CA GLU A 46 -14.37 10.82 11.32
C GLU A 46 -12.87 10.54 11.60
N VAL A 47 -12.22 11.47 12.29
CA VAL A 47 -10.81 11.30 12.69
C VAL A 47 -10.69 10.13 13.67
N GLY A 48 -9.79 9.20 13.36
CA GLY A 48 -9.57 7.99 14.14
C GLY A 48 -9.71 6.75 13.27
N ALA A 49 -10.34 5.71 13.82
CA ALA A 49 -10.43 4.40 13.17
C ALA A 49 -11.11 4.45 11.78
N ASP A 50 -12.10 5.32 11.59
CA ASP A 50 -12.81 5.48 10.32
C ASP A 50 -11.88 6.03 9.23
N LEU A 51 -11.18 7.14 9.50
CA LEU A 51 -10.16 7.65 8.58
C LEU A 51 -9.02 6.65 8.33
N ASP A 52 -8.58 5.91 9.36
CA ASP A 52 -7.54 4.89 9.22
C ASP A 52 -7.97 3.75 8.29
N GLU A 53 -9.23 3.31 8.39
CA GLU A 53 -9.81 2.29 7.52
C GLU A 53 -9.89 2.78 6.07
N VAL A 54 -10.41 3.99 5.85
CA VAL A 54 -10.45 4.62 4.51
C VAL A 54 -9.04 4.66 3.91
N MET A 55 -8.06 5.17 4.66
CA MET A 55 -6.68 5.27 4.21
C MET A 55 -6.08 3.90 3.87
N LEU A 56 -6.33 2.87 4.69
CA LEU A 56 -5.83 1.51 4.47
C LEU A 56 -6.43 0.87 3.21
N VAL A 57 -7.75 0.95 3.05
CA VAL A 57 -8.47 0.37 1.91
C VAL A 57 -7.98 1.00 0.60
N TRP A 58 -7.91 2.32 0.54
CA TRP A 58 -7.50 3.03 -0.67
C TRP A 58 -6.02 2.88 -0.99
N TRP A 59 -5.17 2.78 0.04
CA TRP A 59 -3.78 2.41 -0.17
C TRP A 59 -3.65 1.02 -0.82
N GLY A 60 -4.40 0.03 -0.35
CA GLY A 60 -4.43 -1.31 -0.96
C GLY A 60 -4.91 -1.30 -2.41
N GLN A 61 -5.94 -0.50 -2.71
CA GLN A 61 -6.42 -0.29 -4.09
C GLN A 61 -5.35 0.32 -4.99
N ALA A 62 -4.62 1.31 -4.48
CA ALA A 62 -3.56 1.97 -5.22
C ALA A 62 -2.36 1.03 -5.46
N VAL A 63 -2.01 0.20 -4.47
CA VAL A 63 -0.99 -0.86 -4.62
C VAL A 63 -1.42 -1.86 -5.71
N LEU A 64 -2.67 -2.32 -5.65
CA LEU A 64 -3.22 -3.26 -6.64
C LEU A 64 -3.30 -2.65 -8.05
N ALA A 65 -3.53 -1.35 -8.16
CA ALA A 65 -3.58 -0.64 -9.45
C ALA A 65 -2.23 -0.63 -10.19
N GLN A 66 -1.12 -0.74 -9.46
CA GLN A 66 0.22 -0.82 -10.06
C GLN A 66 0.56 -2.21 -10.60
N ASP A 67 -0.24 -3.24 -10.33
CA ASP A 67 0.05 -4.59 -10.80
C ASP A 67 -0.43 -4.84 -12.23
N PRO A 68 0.46 -5.15 -13.19
CA PRO A 68 0.07 -5.40 -14.58
C PRO A 68 -0.86 -6.60 -14.75
N SER A 69 -0.84 -7.54 -13.81
CA SER A 69 -1.70 -8.74 -13.80
C SER A 69 -2.94 -8.58 -12.93
N ARG A 70 -3.27 -7.35 -12.49
CA ARG A 70 -4.42 -7.06 -11.61
C ARG A 70 -5.70 -7.75 -12.04
N GLU A 71 -6.10 -7.56 -13.29
CA GLU A 71 -7.40 -8.01 -13.79
C GLU A 71 -7.49 -9.53 -13.81
N LYS A 72 -6.42 -10.18 -14.25
CA LYS A 72 -6.29 -11.63 -14.18
C LYS A 72 -6.39 -12.14 -12.74
N ARG A 73 -5.61 -11.57 -11.82
CA ARG A 73 -5.63 -11.99 -10.41
C ARG A 73 -6.99 -11.77 -9.75
N LEU A 74 -7.69 -10.67 -10.09
CA LEU A 74 -9.04 -10.42 -9.59
C LEU A 74 -10.05 -11.42 -10.17
N ALA A 75 -9.93 -11.76 -11.45
CA ALA A 75 -10.77 -12.77 -12.09
C ALA A 75 -10.53 -14.17 -11.50
N ASP A 76 -9.26 -14.54 -11.26
CA ASP A 76 -8.90 -15.81 -10.63
C ASP A 76 -9.41 -15.89 -9.19
N ALA A 77 -9.23 -14.82 -8.39
CA ALA A 77 -9.75 -14.75 -7.04
C ALA A 77 -11.28 -14.90 -6.99
N ARG A 78 -12.01 -14.20 -7.87
CA ARG A 78 -13.48 -14.33 -7.99
C ARG A 78 -13.93 -15.73 -8.41
N ALA A 79 -13.12 -16.41 -9.22
CA ALA A 79 -13.40 -17.77 -9.67
C ALA A 79 -12.88 -18.85 -8.70
N GLY A 80 -12.30 -18.47 -7.55
CA GLY A 80 -11.74 -19.41 -6.59
C GLY A 80 -10.47 -20.12 -7.07
N ARG A 81 -9.75 -19.56 -8.04
CA ARG A 81 -8.50 -20.11 -8.59
C ARG A 81 -7.28 -19.44 -7.99
N ASP A 82 -6.18 -20.19 -7.96
CA ASP A 82 -4.86 -19.73 -7.50
C ASP A 82 -4.88 -19.05 -6.11
N LEU A 83 -5.86 -19.44 -5.28
CA LEU A 83 -5.98 -18.97 -3.92
C LEU A 83 -4.90 -19.60 -3.06
N VAL A 84 -4.39 -18.80 -2.13
CA VAL A 84 -3.39 -19.23 -1.15
C VAL A 84 -4.02 -19.14 0.23
N PRO A 85 -4.01 -20.22 1.04
CA PRO A 85 -4.51 -20.16 2.42
C PRO A 85 -3.81 -19.08 3.22
N LEU A 86 -4.51 -18.41 4.14
CA LEU A 86 -3.90 -17.36 4.97
C LEU A 86 -2.73 -17.88 5.82
N SER A 87 -2.81 -19.12 6.29
CA SER A 87 -1.71 -19.78 7.01
C SER A 87 -0.44 -19.92 6.16
N GLU A 88 -0.58 -20.14 4.85
CA GLU A 88 0.54 -20.19 3.92
C GLU A 88 1.17 -18.81 3.75
N VAL A 89 0.35 -17.76 3.68
CA VAL A 89 0.84 -16.37 3.62
C VAL A 89 1.60 -16.02 4.89
N GLN A 90 1.06 -16.34 6.06
CA GLN A 90 1.71 -16.11 7.34
C GLN A 90 3.08 -16.82 7.43
N ARG A 91 3.13 -18.10 7.06
CA ARG A 91 4.38 -18.87 7.04
C ARG A 91 5.44 -18.28 6.11
N ARG A 92 5.03 -17.64 5.01
CA ARG A 92 5.97 -16.96 4.09
C ARG A 92 6.55 -15.69 4.70
N LEU A 93 5.74 -14.92 5.44
CA LEU A 93 6.19 -13.72 6.15
C LEU A 93 7.19 -14.09 7.25
N GLU A 94 6.86 -15.07 8.09
CA GLU A 94 7.74 -15.55 9.16
C GLU A 94 9.11 -16.00 8.63
N ARG A 95 9.14 -16.70 7.48
CA ARG A 95 10.39 -17.09 6.82
C ARG A 95 11.20 -15.91 6.29
N ARG A 96 10.53 -14.84 5.86
CA ARG A 96 11.22 -13.63 5.37
C ARG A 96 11.85 -12.85 6.52
N ASP A 97 11.18 -12.81 7.66
CA ASP A 97 11.63 -12.06 8.83
C ASP A 97 12.68 -12.83 9.64
N GLY A 98 12.70 -14.18 9.58
CA GLY A 98 13.72 -15.03 10.19
C GLY A 98 15.01 -15.22 9.38
N ALA A 99 15.14 -14.56 8.22
CA ALA A 99 16.32 -14.60 7.35
C ALA A 99 17.19 -13.33 7.45
N GLY A 100 16.99 -12.51 8.47
CA GLY A 100 17.73 -11.28 8.78
C GLY A 100 18.71 -11.45 9.94
#